data_AF-A0A918TPU0-F1
#
_entry.id   AF-A0A918TPU0-F1
#
_cell.length_a   1.000
_cell.length_b   1.000
_cell.length_c   1.000
_cell.angle_alpha   90.00
_cell.angle_beta   90.00
_cell.angle_gamma   90.00
#
_symmetry.space_group_name_H-M   'P 1'
#
loop_
_entity.id
_entity.type
_entity.pdbx_description
1 polymer ?
#
loop_
_entity_poly.entity_id
_entity_poly.type
_entity_poly.pdbx_seq_one_letter_code
_entity_poly.pdbx_strand_id
1 'polypeptide(L)'
;MKYLATLALMALPMAAQAQDYTEDQLVAFVAAFMANGCTMTEDEAVELMPEAGFDQETSALIANDLIDQGLATAGEDVNSLTLSAEICE
;
A
#
# COMPACT_ATOMS: atom_id res chain seq x y z
N MET A 1 33.19 39.44 20.03
CA MET A 1 31.92 39.27 20.77
C MET A 1 30.81 39.22 19.71
N LYS A 2 30.50 38.05 19.16
CA LYS A 2 29.58 37.03 19.70
C LYS A 2 28.11 37.49 19.58
N TYR A 3 27.59 37.45 18.36
CA TYR A 3 26.16 37.31 18.06
C TYR A 3 26.06 36.02 17.23
N LEU A 4 25.92 34.87 17.90
CA LEU A 4 24.63 34.26 18.23
C LEU A 4 23.84 33.91 16.97
N ALA A 5 24.07 32.67 16.53
CA ALA A 5 23.11 31.71 16.01
C ALA A 5 21.74 32.26 15.59
N THR A 6 21.53 32.31 14.28
CA THR A 6 20.21 32.07 13.71
C THR A 6 20.35 30.94 12.70
N LEU A 7 20.41 29.71 13.23
CA LEU A 7 20.00 28.53 12.50
C LEU A 7 18.52 28.74 12.13
N ALA A 8 18.29 29.31 10.95
CA ALA A 8 17.00 29.21 10.29
C ALA A 8 16.84 27.74 9.89
N LEU A 9 16.28 26.96 10.82
CA LEU A 9 15.75 25.63 10.55
C LEU A 9 14.59 25.87 9.57
N MET A 10 14.88 25.84 8.27
CA MET A 10 13.84 25.78 7.25
C MET A 10 13.09 24.47 7.51
N ALA A 11 11.94 24.55 8.16
CA ALA A 11 10.97 23.47 8.17
C ALA A 11 10.52 23.30 6.72
N LEU A 12 11.19 22.43 5.97
CA LEU A 12 10.56 21.88 4.79
C LEU A 12 9.27 21.22 5.29
N PRO A 13 8.10 21.53 4.72
CA PRO A 13 6.97 20.64 4.91
C PRO A 13 7.48 19.29 4.41
N MET A 14 7.57 18.32 5.33
CA MET A 14 7.55 16.92 4.97
C MET A 14 6.25 16.76 4.21
N ALA A 15 6.29 16.95 2.90
CA ALA A 15 5.28 16.40 2.03
C ALA A 15 5.40 14.90 2.30
N ALA A 16 4.54 14.39 3.19
CA ALA A 16 4.12 13.02 3.13
C ALA A 16 3.89 12.76 1.65
N GLN A 17 4.70 11.86 1.07
CA GLN A 17 4.64 11.59 -0.35
C GLN A 17 3.17 11.32 -0.64
N ALA A 18 2.57 12.08 -1.54
CA ALA A 18 1.19 11.83 -1.94
C ALA A 18 1.23 10.43 -2.55
N GLN A 19 0.83 9.44 -1.77
CA GLN A 19 0.58 8.12 -2.30
C GLN A 19 -0.52 8.30 -3.34
N ASP A 20 -0.37 7.67 -4.51
CA ASP A 20 -1.33 7.81 -5.62
C ASP A 20 -2.69 7.14 -5.32
N TYR A 21 -2.91 6.74 -4.07
CA TYR A 21 -4.11 6.18 -3.51
C TYR A 21 -4.39 6.79 -2.11
N THR A 22 -5.63 6.68 -1.64
CA THR A 22 -6.09 7.19 -0.35
C THR A 22 -6.08 6.13 0.75
N GLU A 23 -6.11 6.55 2.01
CA GLU A 23 -6.22 5.61 3.16
C GLU A 23 -7.47 4.73 3.06
N ASP A 24 -8.61 5.29 2.62
CA ASP A 24 -9.84 4.53 2.41
C ASP A 24 -9.66 3.44 1.33
N GLN A 25 -8.89 3.72 0.28
CA GLN A 25 -8.54 2.73 -0.75
C GLN A 25 -7.63 1.64 -0.19
N LEU A 26 -6.68 1.96 0.67
CA LEU A 26 -5.87 0.94 1.32
C LEU A 26 -6.74 0.01 2.19
N VAL A 27 -7.64 0.58 2.99
CA VAL A 27 -8.57 -0.19 3.84
C VAL A 27 -9.46 -1.09 3.01
N ALA A 28 -10.04 -0.58 1.92
CA ALA A 28 -10.90 -1.38 1.04
C ALA A 28 -10.13 -2.47 0.28
N PHE A 29 -8.88 -2.21 -0.10
CA PHE A 29 -8.00 -3.19 -0.74
C PHE A 29 -7.73 -4.36 0.21
N VAL A 30 -7.32 -4.07 1.45
CA VAL A 30 -7.07 -5.10 2.47
C VAL A 30 -8.35 -5.89 2.77
N ALA A 31 -9.50 -5.22 2.89
CA ALA A 31 -10.77 -5.89 3.11
C ALA A 31 -11.14 -6.88 1.97
N ALA A 32 -10.84 -6.54 0.72
CA ALA A 32 -11.06 -7.44 -0.42
C ALA A 32 -10.17 -8.69 -0.34
N PHE A 33 -8.91 -8.55 0.06
CA PHE A 33 -8.02 -9.68 0.29
C PHE A 33 -8.47 -10.54 1.48
N MET A 34 -8.90 -9.93 2.58
CA MET A 34 -9.44 -10.66 3.73
C MET A 34 -10.66 -11.50 3.37
N ALA A 35 -11.56 -10.97 2.53
CA ALA A 35 -12.72 -11.71 2.03
C ALA A 35 -12.34 -12.95 1.21
N ASN A 36 -11.13 -12.97 0.65
CA ASN A 36 -10.57 -14.06 -0.15
C ASN A 36 -9.48 -14.86 0.59
N GLY A 37 -9.41 -14.74 1.93
CA GLY A 37 -8.48 -15.52 2.74
C GLY A 37 -7.04 -15.02 2.71
N CYS A 38 -6.85 -13.71 2.57
CA CYS A 38 -5.56 -13.00 2.62
C CYS A 38 -4.61 -13.25 1.44
N THR A 39 -5.00 -14.10 0.49
CA THR A 39 -4.19 -14.45 -0.67
C THR A 39 -5.07 -14.38 -1.91
N MET A 40 -4.56 -13.74 -2.95
CA MET A 40 -5.17 -13.74 -4.28
C MET A 40 -4.08 -13.83 -5.35
N THR A 41 -4.34 -14.59 -6.40
CA THR A 41 -3.56 -14.59 -7.64
C THR A 41 -3.83 -13.31 -8.44
N GLU A 42 -2.93 -12.97 -9.36
CA GLU A 42 -3.14 -11.87 -10.30
C GLU A 42 -4.44 -12.04 -11.10
N ASP A 43 -4.76 -13.26 -11.54
CA ASP A 43 -6.01 -13.56 -12.25
C ASP A 43 -7.25 -13.32 -11.38
N GLU A 44 -7.23 -13.80 -10.12
CA GLU A 44 -8.31 -13.53 -9.16
C GLU A 44 -8.44 -12.04 -8.85
N ALA A 45 -7.32 -11.31 -8.78
CA ALA A 45 -7.34 -9.86 -8.58
C ALA A 45 -7.98 -9.13 -9.77
N VAL A 46 -7.67 -9.53 -11.01
CA VAL A 46 -8.29 -8.97 -12.22
C VAL A 46 -9.80 -9.20 -12.24
N GLU A 47 -10.28 -10.32 -11.70
CA GLU A 47 -11.70 -10.65 -11.64
C GLU A 47 -12.43 -9.93 -10.49
N LEU A 48 -11.84 -9.94 -9.28
CA LEU A 48 -12.55 -9.58 -8.04
C LEU A 48 -12.32 -8.12 -7.61
N MET A 49 -11.16 -7.54 -7.87
CA MET A 49 -10.83 -6.17 -7.44
C MET A 49 -11.68 -5.08 -8.10
N PRO A 50 -12.13 -5.22 -9.37
CA PRO A 50 -13.06 -4.25 -9.96
C PRO A 50 -14.40 -4.15 -9.22
N GLU A 51 -14.91 -5.25 -8.67
CA GLU A 51 -16.13 -5.24 -7.86
C GLU A 51 -15.92 -4.51 -6.52
N ALA A 52 -14.69 -4.52 -6.01
CA ALA A 52 -14.27 -3.76 -4.84
C ALA A 52 -13.93 -2.28 -5.16
N GLY A 53 -14.04 -1.86 -6.42
CA GLY A 53 -13.83 -0.48 -6.85
C GLY A 53 -12.38 -0.14 -7.21
N PHE A 54 -11.54 -1.13 -7.46
CA PHE A 54 -10.15 -0.93 -7.86
C PHE A 54 -9.93 -1.26 -9.32
N ASP A 55 -9.21 -0.39 -10.02
CA ASP A 55 -8.58 -0.76 -11.28
C ASP A 55 -7.24 -1.46 -11.05
N GLN A 56 -6.67 -2.00 -12.13
CA GLN A 56 -5.40 -2.72 -12.08
C GLN A 56 -4.24 -1.82 -11.66
N GLU A 57 -4.23 -0.55 -12.09
CA GLU A 57 -3.16 0.40 -11.77
C GLU A 57 -3.13 0.70 -10.28
N THR A 58 -4.26 1.09 -9.70
CA THR A 58 -4.40 1.36 -8.26
C THR A 58 -4.10 0.11 -7.44
N SER A 59 -4.58 -1.06 -7.88
CA SER A 59 -4.29 -2.33 -7.20
C SER A 59 -2.79 -2.63 -7.17
N ALA A 60 -2.09 -2.42 -8.29
CA ALA A 60 -0.65 -2.64 -8.38
C ALA A 60 0.13 -1.63 -7.51
N LEU A 61 -0.29 -0.37 -7.45
CA LEU A 61 0.34 0.64 -6.60
C LEU A 61 0.25 0.26 -5.12
N ILE A 62 -0.93 -0.13 -4.65
CA ILE A 62 -1.14 -0.57 -3.26
C ILE A 62 -0.36 -1.87 -2.98
N ALA A 63 -0.43 -2.85 -3.88
CA ALA A 63 0.28 -4.12 -3.70
C ALA A 63 1.80 -3.93 -3.56
N ASN A 64 2.41 -3.10 -4.43
CA ASN A 64 3.84 -2.82 -4.36
C ASN A 64 4.21 -2.08 -3.07
N ASP A 65 3.41 -1.09 -2.66
CA ASP A 65 3.69 -0.35 -1.43
C ASP A 65 3.59 -1.26 -0.18
N LEU A 66 2.65 -2.21 -0.16
CA LEU A 66 2.56 -3.21 0.90
C LEU A 66 3.75 -4.18 0.91
N ILE A 67 4.24 -4.59 -0.27
CA ILE A 67 5.46 -5.41 -0.37
C ILE A 67 6.68 -4.64 0.14
N ASP A 68 6.84 -3.38 -0.26
CA ASP A 68 7.97 -2.53 0.14
C ASP A 68 7.98 -2.29 1.67
N GLN A 69 6.81 -2.25 2.29
CA GLN A 69 6.63 -2.14 3.75
C GLN A 69 6.80 -3.48 4.48
N GLY A 70 6.91 -4.60 3.76
CA GLY A 70 6.94 -5.94 4.36
C GLY A 70 5.59 -6.41 4.90
N LEU A 71 4.51 -5.76 4.48
CA LEU A 71 3.12 -6.06 4.85
C LEU A 71 2.43 -6.99 3.84
N ALA A 72 3.06 -7.28 2.70
CA ALA A 72 2.62 -8.30 1.78
C ALA A 72 3.84 -9.02 1.16
N THR A 73 3.61 -10.17 0.56
CA THR A 73 4.64 -10.94 -0.15
C THR A 73 4.09 -11.47 -1.46
N ALA A 74 4.85 -11.31 -2.54
CA ALA A 74 4.55 -11.93 -3.82
C ALA A 74 4.94 -13.42 -3.78
N GLY A 75 4.05 -14.29 -4.24
CA GLY A 75 4.32 -15.72 -4.42
C GLY A 75 5.16 -15.97 -5.66
N GLU A 76 6.11 -16.89 -5.58
CA GLU A 76 7.09 -17.18 -6.65
C GLU A 76 6.49 -17.92 -7.85
N ASP A 77 5.38 -18.66 -7.66
CA ASP A 77 4.89 -19.64 -8.64
C ASP A 77 3.65 -19.19 -9.44
N VAL A 78 2.73 -18.45 -8.83
CA VAL A 78 1.39 -18.17 -9.38
C VAL A 78 1.04 -16.67 -9.42
N ASN A 79 2.04 -15.78 -9.42
CA ASN A 79 1.85 -14.33 -9.33
C ASN A 79 0.79 -13.95 -8.28
N SER A 80 0.85 -14.59 -7.11
CA SER A 80 -0.08 -14.29 -6.02
C SER A 80 0.47 -13.19 -5.13
N LEU A 81 -0.41 -12.40 -4.54
CA LEU A 81 -0.09 -11.54 -3.41
C LEU A 81 -0.69 -12.17 -2.15
N THR A 82 0.10 -12.24 -1.08
CA THR A 82 -0.35 -12.67 0.25
C THR A 82 -0.10 -11.56 1.23
N LEU A 83 -1.14 -11.13 1.95
CA LEU A 83 -1.02 -10.14 3.02
C LEU A 83 -0.36 -10.75 4.25
N SER A 84 0.40 -9.94 4.99
CA SER A 84 0.98 -10.35 6.27
C SER A 84 -0.12 -10.54 7.31
N ALA A 85 0.18 -11.33 8.33
CA ALA A 85 -0.73 -11.54 9.46
C ALA A 85 -1.01 -10.25 10.25
N GLU A 86 -0.19 -9.20 10.11
CA GLU A 86 -0.38 -7.92 10.80
C GLU A 86 -1.58 -7.14 10.27
N ILE A 87 -1.87 -7.28 8.97
CA ILE A 87 -2.93 -6.52 8.29
C ILE A 87 -4.10 -7.41 7.86
N CYS A 88 -4.01 -8.73 8.05
CA CYS A 88 -5.07 -9.67 7.67
C CYS A 88 -5.67 -10.38 8.88
N GLU A 89 -6.51 -9.67 9.65
CA GLU A 89 -7.21 -10.15 10.86
C GLU A 89 -8.74 -9.96 10.83
#